data_AF-A0A0A8L0V4-F1
#
_entry.id   AF-A0A0A8L0V4-F1
#
_cell.length_a   1.000
_cell.length_b   1.000
_cell.length_c   1.000
_cell.angle_alpha   90.00
_cell.angle_beta   90.00
_cell.angle_gamma   90.00
#
_symmetry.space_group_name_H-M   'P 1'
#
loop_
_entity.id
_entity.type
_entity.pdbx_description
1 polymer ?
#
loop_
_entity_poly.entity_id
_entity_poly.type
_entity_poly.pdbx_seq_one_letter_code
_entity_poly.pdbx_strand_id
1 'polypeptide(L)'
;MFEGLDQAFLKNNDAWVQNYTSVDWADITNIDKLIVSTESLVQKYNSPNESVKNNIYKVFDELLSRYPLFFGYWKRYVAVKYQLDGLEASISILKTSLNEFPTSIDLWIDMLNVNLTHNHSDSELIRNQFKKCESIVGSHFLSHDVWDKHIAYETKQGDWEKVYEVYEKVILQPLHQYARYYTSFKEFLEYHPEFADRESSIQLDTIFISNQEKVNKIWTYESQIKQPFFNIPELSETEIQNWDAYLSFLLQDAQFSKELLKCTFERCLIPCLRYEHFWDAYINWTEKYYGPEVMFSLFDRALRALPTDNKSFKQKYIKHLEDTIDPYDKLSCKHYMDALHTFQIKWPHDTSFINKYLRFFKRKYFATSLNDDDEKILEQQDKYATFLDRTIKAYLSETPRTGNIDNSSQLIAMINSSTLPVLVVELIKLHWLVLKNIVQCRKFFTYFSKLDQMKSSVMFWLTFYKFEKTQKNVAKLTKFVDQLGTEIFLPTKAINDIVQDFQRFYLTNADYNDYENSISQSRHGFDPIIHNDFKINDPTWKPNAKINKDWYKTEKYKSNGHPGLLIDKPRIKNSIIEKLASKRSMVAPLPAFKNLEKIHQKPKVEDYMSVDYLK
;
A
#
# COMPACT_ATOMS: atom_id res chain seq x y z
N MET A 1 17.15 17.70 -0.51
CA MET A 1 16.90 19.15 -0.62
C MET A 1 18.12 19.94 -0.11
N PHE A 2 18.42 21.11 -0.66
CA PHE A 2 19.53 22.06 -0.33
C PHE A 2 20.96 21.71 -0.77
N GLU A 3 21.15 20.66 -1.57
CA GLU A 3 22.47 20.30 -2.08
C GLU A 3 23.02 21.37 -3.03
N GLY A 4 24.27 21.79 -2.80
CA GLY A 4 25.00 22.75 -3.63
C GLY A 4 24.70 24.22 -3.36
N LEU A 5 23.91 24.54 -2.33
CA LEU A 5 23.63 25.92 -1.91
C LEU A 5 24.63 26.40 -0.86
N ASP A 6 25.25 27.57 -1.08
CA ASP A 6 26.17 28.17 -0.13
C ASP A 6 25.47 28.63 1.16
N GLN A 7 26.16 28.57 2.30
CA GLN A 7 25.60 28.99 3.59
C GLN A 7 25.13 30.45 3.60
N ALA A 8 25.75 31.33 2.81
CA ALA A 8 25.32 32.71 2.67
C ALA A 8 23.95 32.82 1.98
N PHE A 9 23.69 31.98 0.97
CA PHE A 9 22.39 31.94 0.28
C PHE A 9 21.28 31.44 1.22
N LEU A 10 21.57 30.37 1.99
CA LEU A 10 20.63 29.81 2.95
C LEU A 10 20.29 30.82 4.06
N LYS A 11 21.28 31.53 4.61
CA LYS A 11 21.04 32.59 5.61
C LYS A 11 20.25 33.77 5.05
N ASN A 12 20.50 34.19 3.82
CA ASN A 12 19.79 35.30 3.18
C ASN A 12 18.34 34.97 2.79
N ASN A 13 17.98 33.68 2.78
CA ASN A 13 16.66 33.19 2.44
C ASN A 13 16.15 32.22 3.53
N ASP A 14 16.44 32.53 4.80
CA ASP A 14 16.12 31.68 5.95
C ASP A 14 14.62 31.38 6.05
N ALA A 15 13.76 32.35 5.71
CA ALA A 15 12.32 32.15 5.66
C ALA A 15 11.90 31.04 4.66
N TRP A 16 12.55 30.94 3.50
CA TRP A 16 12.26 29.88 2.53
C TRP A 16 12.73 28.51 3.04
N VAL A 17 13.90 28.47 3.67
CA VAL A 17 14.44 27.24 4.29
C VAL A 17 13.51 26.76 5.41
N GLN A 18 13.08 27.68 6.30
CA GLN A 18 12.13 27.38 7.37
C GLN A 18 10.77 26.91 6.82
N ASN A 19 10.25 27.57 5.78
CA ASN A 19 9.00 27.17 5.14
C ASN A 19 9.09 25.76 4.56
N TYR A 20 10.24 25.36 4.00
CA TYR A 20 10.43 24.00 3.49
C TYR A 20 10.62 22.97 4.62
N THR A 21 11.41 23.29 5.64
CA THR A 21 11.68 22.33 6.74
C THR A 21 10.47 22.11 7.65
N SER A 22 9.59 23.10 7.76
CA SER A 22 8.35 23.02 8.55
C SER A 22 7.10 22.74 7.72
N VAL A 23 7.23 22.44 6.42
CA VAL A 23 6.08 22.24 5.55
C VAL A 23 5.26 21.03 6.01
N ASP A 24 4.01 21.28 6.35
CA ASP A 24 3.01 20.23 6.45
C ASP A 24 2.39 20.00 5.08
N TRP A 25 2.74 18.89 4.44
CA TRP A 25 2.19 18.49 3.14
C TRP A 25 0.70 18.09 3.18
N ALA A 26 0.08 18.04 4.37
CA ALA A 26 -1.36 17.87 4.52
C ALA A 26 -2.14 19.20 4.56
N ASP A 27 -1.45 20.34 4.69
CA ASP A 27 -2.08 21.66 4.76
C ASP A 27 -1.78 22.48 3.50
N ILE A 28 -2.82 22.74 2.71
CA ILE A 28 -2.71 23.51 1.47
C ILE A 28 -2.20 24.94 1.71
N THR A 29 -2.47 25.53 2.88
CA THR A 29 -2.01 26.88 3.19
C THR A 29 -0.51 26.94 3.44
N ASN A 30 0.08 25.90 4.03
CA ASN A 30 1.53 25.79 4.22
C ASN A 30 2.24 25.48 2.91
N ILE A 31 1.65 24.62 2.07
CA ILE A 31 2.13 24.37 0.72
C ILE A 31 2.12 25.67 -0.09
N ASP A 32 1.03 26.44 -0.07
CA ASP A 32 0.95 27.67 -0.83
C ASP A 32 1.98 28.71 -0.36
N LYS A 33 2.18 28.87 0.96
CA LYS A 33 3.25 29.71 1.52
C LYS A 33 4.63 29.31 1.00
N LEU A 34 4.93 28.01 0.94
CA LEU A 34 6.20 27.51 0.41
C LEU A 34 6.35 27.83 -1.07
N ILE A 35 5.31 27.64 -1.89
CA ILE A 35 5.37 27.90 -3.33
C ILE A 35 5.51 29.40 -3.61
N VAL A 36 4.72 30.25 -2.94
CA VAL A 36 4.85 31.72 -3.04
C VAL A 36 6.25 32.17 -2.64
N SER A 37 6.79 31.63 -1.54
CA SER A 37 8.16 31.90 -1.12
C SER A 37 9.18 31.43 -2.16
N THR A 38 8.94 30.31 -2.84
CA THR A 38 9.82 29.78 -3.88
C THR A 38 9.78 30.63 -5.15
N GLU A 39 8.60 31.09 -5.59
CA GLU A 39 8.46 32.02 -6.71
C GLU A 39 9.11 33.37 -6.45
N SER A 40 9.07 33.85 -5.20
CA SER A 40 9.76 35.09 -4.81
C SER A 40 11.28 35.01 -5.04
N LEU A 41 11.88 33.81 -4.96
CA LEU A 41 13.29 33.61 -5.30
C LEU A 41 13.55 33.80 -6.80
N VAL A 42 12.63 33.35 -7.64
CA VAL A 42 12.72 33.52 -9.10
C VAL A 42 12.66 35.00 -9.47
N GLN A 43 11.85 35.79 -8.77
CA GLN A 43 11.79 37.25 -8.94
C GLN A 43 13.02 37.98 -8.39
N LYS A 44 13.56 37.52 -7.25
CA LYS A 44 14.73 38.13 -6.59
C LYS A 44 16.03 37.84 -7.33
N TYR A 45 16.13 36.69 -8.00
CA TYR A 45 17.31 36.24 -8.72
C TYR A 45 16.97 35.99 -10.19
N ASN A 46 17.09 37.02 -11.03
CA ASN A 46 16.74 36.94 -12.46
C ASN A 46 17.54 35.89 -13.26
N SER A 47 18.75 35.54 -12.82
CA SER A 47 19.60 34.51 -13.44
C SER A 47 20.25 33.66 -12.34
N PRO A 48 19.48 32.77 -11.68
CA PRO A 48 19.98 32.00 -10.56
C PRO A 48 20.95 30.90 -11.05
N ASN A 49 21.93 30.58 -10.19
CA ASN A 49 22.87 29.49 -10.45
C ASN A 49 22.13 28.15 -10.60
N GLU A 50 22.75 27.20 -11.30
CA GLU A 50 22.13 25.90 -11.61
C GLU A 50 21.69 25.12 -10.36
N SER A 51 22.44 25.21 -9.25
CA SER A 51 22.02 24.61 -7.97
C SER A 51 20.74 25.23 -7.42
N VAL A 52 20.58 26.55 -7.51
CA VAL A 52 19.36 27.25 -7.07
C VAL A 52 18.17 26.86 -7.95
N LYS A 53 18.36 26.81 -9.27
CA LYS A 53 17.33 26.30 -10.21
C LYS A 53 16.89 24.89 -9.86
N ASN A 54 17.84 23.98 -9.66
CA ASN A 54 17.54 22.58 -9.33
C ASN A 54 16.79 22.44 -8.00
N ASN A 55 17.09 23.24 -7.00
CA ASN A 55 16.35 23.22 -5.74
C ASN A 55 14.94 23.81 -5.89
N ILE A 56 14.75 24.86 -6.70
CA ILE A 56 13.40 25.38 -7.03
C ILE A 56 12.57 24.29 -7.72
N TYR A 57 13.15 23.58 -8.70
CA TYR A 57 12.46 22.49 -9.40
C TYR A 57 12.11 21.34 -8.46
N LYS A 58 13.03 20.94 -7.57
CA LYS A 58 12.78 19.92 -6.54
C LYS A 58 11.55 20.25 -5.68
N VAL A 59 11.30 21.51 -5.32
CA VAL A 59 10.09 21.88 -4.55
C VAL A 59 8.82 21.56 -5.32
N PHE A 60 8.74 21.96 -6.61
CA PHE A 60 7.58 21.68 -7.45
C PHE A 60 7.44 20.18 -7.76
N ASP A 61 8.54 19.50 -8.06
CA ASP A 61 8.55 18.06 -8.34
C ASP A 61 8.10 17.24 -7.11
N GLU A 62 8.53 17.63 -5.90
CA GLU A 62 8.07 17.00 -4.64
C GLU A 62 6.59 17.27 -4.36
N LEU A 63 6.08 18.46 -4.66
CA LEU A 63 4.65 18.76 -4.51
C LEU A 63 3.80 17.95 -5.49
N LEU A 64 4.15 18.01 -6.78
CA LEU A 64 3.34 17.46 -7.86
C LEU A 64 3.46 15.94 -7.98
N SER A 65 4.55 15.34 -7.50
CA SER A 65 4.64 13.88 -7.32
C SER A 65 3.70 13.35 -6.22
N ARG A 66 3.38 14.17 -5.21
CA ARG A 66 2.41 13.83 -4.16
C ARG A 66 0.97 14.14 -4.59
N TYR A 67 0.76 15.26 -5.26
CA TYR A 67 -0.55 15.75 -5.68
C TYR A 67 -0.58 16.09 -7.17
N PRO A 68 -0.66 15.09 -8.07
CA PRO A 68 -0.61 15.32 -9.52
C PRO A 68 -1.80 16.13 -10.07
N LEU A 69 -2.95 16.11 -9.38
CA LEU A 69 -4.20 16.74 -9.83
C LEU A 69 -4.28 18.25 -9.54
N PHE A 70 -3.21 18.83 -9.00
CA PHE A 70 -3.11 20.26 -8.72
C PHE A 70 -2.78 21.09 -9.97
N PHE A 71 -3.76 21.26 -10.86
CA PHE A 71 -3.57 22.01 -12.11
C PHE A 71 -3.03 23.43 -11.91
N GLY A 72 -3.48 24.15 -10.86
CA GLY A 72 -3.01 25.50 -10.57
C GLY A 72 -1.50 25.56 -10.26
N TYR A 73 -0.98 24.56 -9.55
CA TYR A 73 0.45 24.47 -9.24
C TYR A 73 1.27 24.01 -10.45
N TRP A 74 0.71 23.18 -11.33
CA TRP A 74 1.32 22.91 -12.65
C TRP A 74 1.47 24.19 -13.48
N LYS A 75 0.44 25.05 -13.54
CA LYS A 75 0.53 26.34 -14.26
C LYS A 75 1.63 27.24 -13.69
N ARG A 76 1.72 27.33 -12.37
CA ARG A 76 2.80 28.05 -11.68
C ARG A 76 4.18 27.49 -12.02
N TYR A 77 4.32 26.15 -12.03
CA TYR A 77 5.59 25.52 -12.39
C TYR A 77 6.00 25.80 -13.85
N VAL A 78 5.05 25.73 -14.79
CA VAL A 78 5.27 26.08 -16.20
C VAL A 78 5.73 27.53 -16.33
N ALA A 79 5.11 28.47 -15.60
CA ALA A 79 5.52 29.88 -15.60
C ALA A 79 6.95 30.09 -15.04
N VAL A 80 7.29 29.42 -13.94
CA VAL A 80 8.65 29.46 -13.37
C VAL A 80 9.68 28.91 -14.35
N LYS A 81 9.39 27.79 -15.00
CA LYS A 81 10.26 27.18 -16.01
C LYS A 81 10.43 28.05 -17.24
N TYR A 82 9.36 28.71 -17.68
CA TYR A 82 9.41 29.68 -18.76
C TYR A 82 10.35 30.85 -18.41
N GLN A 83 10.25 31.38 -17.19
CA GLN A 83 11.09 32.50 -16.74
C GLN A 83 12.58 32.13 -16.62
N LEU A 84 12.89 30.91 -16.19
CA LEU A 84 14.27 30.49 -15.91
C LEU A 84 15.01 29.86 -17.09
N ASP A 85 14.32 29.02 -17.87
CA ASP A 85 14.91 28.18 -18.92
C ASP A 85 14.29 28.42 -20.31
N GLY A 86 13.30 29.32 -20.39
CA GLY A 86 12.64 29.71 -21.65
C GLY A 86 11.53 28.75 -22.09
N LEU A 87 11.11 28.96 -23.34
CA LEU A 87 9.90 28.35 -23.89
C LEU A 87 9.96 26.82 -23.98
N GLU A 88 11.02 26.24 -24.54
CA GLU A 88 11.10 24.80 -24.80
C GLU A 88 10.97 23.97 -23.51
N ALA A 89 11.62 24.43 -22.43
CA ALA A 89 11.51 23.81 -21.12
C ALA A 89 10.09 23.90 -20.56
N SER A 90 9.41 25.05 -20.73
CA SER A 90 8.02 25.23 -20.30
C SER A 90 7.05 24.29 -21.03
N ILE A 91 7.25 24.07 -22.34
CA ILE A 91 6.47 23.13 -23.15
C ILE A 91 6.69 21.70 -22.66
N SER A 92 7.93 21.34 -22.32
CA SER A 92 8.25 20.01 -21.79
C SER A 92 7.49 19.72 -20.50
N ILE A 93 7.49 20.67 -19.56
CA ILE A 93 6.75 20.53 -18.30
C ILE A 93 5.24 20.52 -18.52
N LEU A 94 4.71 21.30 -19.46
CA LEU A 94 3.29 21.28 -19.82
C LEU A 94 2.88 19.95 -20.47
N LYS A 95 3.76 19.29 -21.23
CA LYS A 95 3.52 17.93 -21.72
C LYS A 95 3.51 16.92 -20.57
N THR A 96 4.44 17.05 -19.62
CA THR A 96 4.46 16.21 -18.41
C THR A 96 3.20 16.38 -17.59
N SER A 97 2.71 17.61 -17.38
CA SER A 97 1.49 17.86 -16.63
C SER A 97 0.26 17.23 -17.28
N LEU A 98 0.16 17.26 -18.62
CA LEU A 98 -0.92 16.58 -19.35
C LEU A 98 -0.81 15.05 -19.33
N ASN A 99 0.38 14.49 -19.16
CA ASN A 99 0.54 13.05 -18.98
C ASN A 99 0.07 12.60 -17.58
N GLU A 100 0.31 13.42 -16.55
CA GLU A 100 -0.09 13.16 -15.18
C GLU A 100 -1.57 13.50 -14.90
N PHE A 101 -2.07 14.58 -15.49
CA PHE A 101 -3.46 15.05 -15.36
C PHE A 101 -4.12 15.34 -16.71
N PRO A 102 -4.43 14.29 -17.51
CA PRO A 102 -4.93 14.43 -18.88
C PRO A 102 -6.35 15.00 -18.98
N THR A 103 -7.13 15.01 -17.91
CA THR A 103 -8.54 15.44 -17.92
C THR A 103 -8.73 16.92 -17.57
N SER A 104 -7.64 17.65 -17.31
CA SER A 104 -7.68 19.08 -16.99
C SER A 104 -7.90 19.94 -18.25
N ILE A 105 -9.07 20.56 -18.37
CA ILE A 105 -9.38 21.51 -19.44
C ILE A 105 -8.39 22.67 -19.44
N ASP A 106 -8.10 23.20 -18.25
CA ASP A 106 -7.20 24.31 -18.01
C ASP A 106 -5.79 24.12 -18.58
N LEU A 107 -5.21 22.92 -18.41
CA LEU A 107 -3.88 22.58 -18.93
C LEU A 107 -3.91 22.36 -20.44
N TRP A 108 -5.00 21.77 -20.96
CA TRP A 108 -5.19 21.62 -22.40
C TRP A 108 -5.31 22.97 -23.11
N ILE A 109 -6.05 23.92 -22.53
CA ILE A 109 -6.17 25.28 -23.06
C ILE A 109 -4.80 25.94 -23.15
N ASP A 110 -3.98 25.86 -22.11
CA ASP A 110 -2.62 26.43 -22.12
C ASP A 110 -1.76 25.77 -23.21
N MET A 111 -1.84 24.44 -23.36
CA MET A 111 -1.11 23.71 -24.41
C MET A 111 -1.57 24.11 -25.82
N LEU A 112 -2.88 24.25 -26.04
CA LEU A 112 -3.44 24.69 -27.31
C LEU A 112 -2.99 26.12 -27.62
N ASN A 113 -3.04 27.04 -26.65
CA ASN A 113 -2.57 28.41 -26.84
C ASN A 113 -1.10 28.46 -27.26
N VAL A 114 -0.23 27.68 -26.60
CA VAL A 114 1.20 27.61 -26.92
C VAL A 114 1.43 27.02 -28.31
N ASN A 115 0.71 25.98 -28.71
CA ASN A 115 0.84 25.41 -30.05
C ASN A 115 0.34 26.37 -31.15
N LEU A 116 -0.75 27.09 -30.89
CA LEU A 116 -1.31 28.08 -31.82
C LEU A 116 -0.36 29.26 -32.07
N THR A 117 0.45 29.65 -31.08
CA THR A 117 1.42 30.75 -31.23
C THR A 117 2.74 30.29 -31.88
N HIS A 118 3.25 29.11 -31.54
CA HIS A 118 4.58 28.68 -31.96
C HIS A 118 4.60 27.84 -33.24
N ASN A 119 3.61 26.98 -33.46
CA ASN A 119 3.57 26.02 -34.56
C ASN A 119 2.62 26.45 -35.68
N HIS A 120 2.50 27.75 -35.95
CA HIS A 120 1.54 28.32 -36.91
C HIS A 120 1.66 27.77 -38.35
N SER A 121 2.83 27.22 -38.70
CA SER A 121 3.08 26.59 -40.01
C SER A 121 2.70 25.11 -40.09
N ASP A 122 2.57 24.40 -38.96
CA ASP A 122 2.28 22.97 -38.91
C ASP A 122 0.82 22.72 -38.55
N SER A 123 -0.03 22.76 -39.59
CA SER A 123 -1.47 22.58 -39.42
C SER A 123 -1.87 21.15 -39.03
N GLU A 124 -1.06 20.15 -39.42
CA GLU A 124 -1.34 18.76 -39.09
C GLU A 124 -1.10 18.48 -37.61
N LEU A 125 -0.01 19.00 -37.04
CA LEU A 125 0.29 18.89 -35.62
C LEU A 125 -0.81 19.53 -34.76
N ILE A 126 -1.25 20.75 -35.12
CA ILE A 126 -2.30 21.46 -34.36
C ILE A 126 -3.61 20.67 -34.40
N ARG A 127 -4.03 20.19 -35.58
CA ARG A 127 -5.24 19.35 -35.74
C ARG A 127 -5.16 18.07 -34.93
N ASN A 128 -4.01 17.41 -34.90
CA ASN A 128 -3.81 16.21 -34.09
C ASN A 128 -3.89 16.50 -32.58
N GLN A 129 -3.42 17.66 -32.11
CA GLN A 129 -3.59 18.08 -30.72
C GLN A 129 -5.06 18.37 -30.37
N PHE A 130 -5.81 19.04 -31.26
CA PHE A 130 -7.25 19.23 -31.05
C PHE A 130 -7.99 17.89 -30.97
N LYS A 131 -7.74 16.96 -31.91
CA LYS A 131 -8.34 15.61 -31.86
C LYS A 131 -8.03 14.87 -30.56
N LYS A 132 -6.77 14.94 -30.09
CA LYS A 132 -6.36 14.32 -28.81
C LYS A 132 -7.10 14.96 -27.64
N CYS A 133 -7.15 16.29 -27.58
CA CYS A 133 -7.87 17.04 -26.55
C CYS A 133 -9.37 16.67 -26.55
N GLU A 134 -10.04 16.70 -27.70
CA GLU A 134 -11.47 16.36 -27.85
C GLU A 134 -11.78 14.94 -27.38
N SER A 135 -10.94 13.96 -27.72
CA SER A 135 -11.14 12.57 -27.30
C SER A 135 -11.11 12.36 -25.78
N ILE A 136 -10.50 13.29 -25.03
CA ILE A 136 -10.33 13.18 -23.57
C ILE A 136 -11.30 14.10 -22.83
N VAL A 137 -11.37 15.37 -23.21
CA VAL A 137 -12.15 16.40 -22.51
C VAL A 137 -13.34 16.94 -23.31
N GLY A 138 -13.54 16.50 -24.55
CA GLY A 138 -14.61 17.01 -25.43
C GLY A 138 -16.01 16.87 -24.84
N SER A 139 -16.30 15.75 -24.19
CA SER A 139 -17.59 15.48 -23.52
C SER A 139 -17.69 16.09 -22.10
N HIS A 140 -16.71 16.89 -21.65
CA HIS A 140 -16.80 17.56 -20.37
C HIS A 140 -17.82 18.71 -20.44
N PHE A 141 -18.73 18.82 -19.46
CA PHE A 141 -19.84 19.80 -19.47
C PHE A 141 -19.39 21.26 -19.71
N LEU A 142 -18.25 21.64 -19.15
CA LEU A 142 -17.63 22.96 -19.29
C LEU A 142 -16.56 23.08 -20.41
N SER A 143 -16.47 22.17 -21.38
CA SER A 143 -15.40 22.18 -22.42
C SER A 143 -15.56 23.23 -23.53
N HIS A 144 -16.51 24.17 -23.41
CA HIS A 144 -16.80 25.20 -24.41
C HIS A 144 -15.57 25.95 -24.96
N ASP A 145 -14.63 26.34 -24.10
CA ASP A 145 -13.41 27.05 -24.52
C ASP A 145 -12.53 26.23 -25.49
N VAL A 146 -12.53 24.89 -25.37
CA VAL A 146 -11.78 24.01 -26.27
C VAL A 146 -12.40 24.02 -27.67
N TRP A 147 -13.72 23.90 -27.74
CA TRP A 147 -14.48 23.93 -28.99
C TRP A 147 -14.39 25.29 -29.68
N ASP A 148 -14.50 26.38 -28.91
CA ASP A 148 -14.36 27.75 -29.44
C ASP A 148 -13.00 27.96 -30.10
N LYS A 149 -11.93 27.47 -29.48
CA LYS A 149 -10.57 27.55 -30.04
C LYS A 149 -10.41 26.73 -31.31
N HIS A 150 -11.04 25.56 -31.39
CA HIS A 150 -10.97 24.73 -32.59
C HIS A 150 -11.73 25.37 -33.76
N ILE A 151 -12.95 25.85 -33.52
CA ILE A 151 -13.76 26.55 -34.52
C ILE A 151 -13.02 27.80 -35.00
N ALA A 152 -12.48 28.61 -34.08
CA ALA A 152 -11.72 29.82 -34.43
C ALA A 152 -10.45 29.51 -35.24
N TYR A 153 -9.78 28.39 -34.95
CA TYR A 153 -8.60 27.96 -35.70
C TYR A 153 -8.95 27.55 -37.14
N GLU A 154 -9.93 26.66 -37.33
CA GLU A 154 -10.30 26.20 -38.68
C GLU A 154 -10.94 27.32 -39.51
N THR A 155 -11.72 28.21 -38.88
CA THR A 155 -12.24 29.43 -39.53
C THR A 155 -11.10 30.33 -40.02
N LYS A 156 -10.01 30.46 -39.25
CA LYS A 156 -8.83 31.23 -39.66
C LYS A 156 -8.06 30.57 -40.80
N GLN A 157 -8.07 29.24 -40.90
CA GLN A 157 -7.47 28.51 -42.03
C GLN A 157 -8.33 28.58 -43.31
N GLY A 158 -9.63 28.90 -43.17
CA GLY A 158 -10.58 28.93 -44.29
C GLY A 158 -11.02 27.54 -44.76
N ASP A 159 -10.85 26.51 -43.93
CA ASP A 159 -11.25 25.13 -44.23
C ASP A 159 -12.66 24.85 -43.71
N TRP A 160 -13.67 25.25 -44.49
CA TRP A 160 -15.08 25.20 -44.09
C TRP A 160 -15.62 23.78 -43.89
N GLU A 161 -15.03 22.78 -44.58
CA GLU A 161 -15.36 21.37 -44.38
C GLU A 161 -15.01 20.93 -42.95
N LYS A 162 -13.84 21.35 -42.45
CA LYS A 162 -13.42 21.07 -41.07
C LYS A 162 -14.22 21.84 -40.04
N VAL A 163 -14.58 23.09 -40.32
CA VAL A 163 -15.50 23.85 -39.46
C VAL A 163 -16.85 23.11 -39.33
N TYR A 164 -17.40 22.62 -40.44
CA TYR A 164 -18.62 21.81 -40.43
C TYR A 164 -18.46 20.52 -39.61
N GLU A 165 -17.38 19.75 -39.80
CA GLU A 165 -17.09 18.53 -39.01
C GLU A 165 -17.03 18.81 -37.50
N VAL A 166 -16.52 19.97 -37.10
CA VAL A 166 -16.45 20.38 -35.68
C VAL A 166 -17.84 20.73 -35.16
N TYR A 167 -18.64 21.48 -35.93
CA TYR A 167 -20.03 21.78 -35.54
C TYR A 167 -20.87 20.51 -35.40
N GLU A 168 -20.74 19.57 -36.33
CA GLU A 168 -21.45 18.29 -36.29
C GLU A 168 -21.15 17.49 -35.01
N LYS A 169 -19.92 17.56 -34.50
CA LYS A 169 -19.55 16.93 -33.22
C LYS A 169 -20.07 17.70 -32.01
N VAL A 170 -19.92 19.02 -31.99
CA VAL A 170 -20.21 19.83 -30.79
C VAL A 170 -21.70 19.88 -30.48
N ILE A 171 -22.57 19.91 -31.50
CA ILE A 171 -24.03 19.94 -31.31
C ILE A 171 -24.58 18.68 -30.64
N LEU A 172 -23.84 17.56 -30.73
CA LEU A 172 -24.18 16.30 -30.08
C LEU A 172 -23.71 16.23 -28.62
N GLN A 173 -22.82 17.14 -28.19
CA GLN A 173 -22.29 17.15 -26.83
C GLN A 173 -23.20 17.97 -25.89
N PRO A 174 -23.58 17.44 -24.71
CA PRO A 174 -24.35 18.18 -23.73
C PRO A 174 -23.45 19.15 -22.95
N LEU A 175 -23.16 20.31 -23.54
CA LEU A 175 -22.34 21.37 -22.95
C LEU A 175 -23.20 22.42 -22.24
N HIS A 176 -22.61 23.15 -21.28
CA HIS A 176 -23.29 24.28 -20.63
C HIS A 176 -23.78 25.33 -21.64
N GLN A 177 -22.97 25.64 -22.66
CA GLN A 177 -23.28 26.66 -23.68
C GLN A 177 -23.80 26.07 -25.00
N TYR A 178 -24.46 24.89 -24.97
CA TYR A 178 -24.95 24.19 -26.18
C TYR A 178 -25.80 25.09 -27.11
N ALA A 179 -26.64 25.97 -26.55
CA ALA A 179 -27.52 26.84 -27.33
C ALA A 179 -26.76 27.85 -28.21
N ARG A 180 -25.60 28.33 -27.75
CA ARG A 180 -24.74 29.22 -28.53
C ARG A 180 -24.24 28.51 -29.80
N TYR A 181 -23.79 27.27 -29.67
CA TYR A 181 -23.30 26.50 -30.82
C TYR A 181 -24.38 26.18 -31.83
N TYR A 182 -25.63 25.97 -31.39
CA TYR A 182 -26.76 25.79 -32.29
C TYR A 182 -27.02 27.06 -33.12
N THR A 183 -27.04 28.24 -32.49
CA THR A 183 -27.19 29.51 -33.21
C THR A 183 -26.04 29.75 -34.17
N SER A 184 -24.80 29.56 -33.73
CA SER A 184 -23.62 29.74 -34.60
C SER A 184 -23.58 28.73 -35.75
N PHE A 185 -24.07 27.51 -35.55
CA PHE A 185 -24.16 26.54 -36.64
C PHE A 185 -25.26 26.89 -37.64
N LYS A 186 -26.40 27.43 -37.19
CA LYS A 186 -27.43 27.98 -38.09
C LYS A 186 -26.89 29.14 -38.92
N GLU A 187 -26.22 30.10 -38.28
CA GLU A 187 -25.56 31.20 -38.98
C GLU A 187 -24.55 30.66 -40.01
N PHE A 188 -23.72 29.67 -39.64
CA PHE A 188 -22.78 29.03 -40.55
C PHE A 188 -23.47 28.42 -41.78
N LEU A 189 -24.58 27.70 -41.61
CA LEU A 189 -25.34 27.10 -42.71
C LEU A 189 -26.02 28.13 -43.62
N GLU A 190 -26.40 29.29 -43.08
CA GLU A 190 -26.92 30.41 -43.87
C GLU A 190 -25.83 31.03 -44.75
N TYR A 191 -24.61 31.18 -44.21
CA TYR A 191 -23.47 31.69 -44.96
C TYR A 191 -22.87 30.66 -45.95
N HIS A 192 -23.02 29.37 -45.66
CA HIS A 192 -22.50 28.26 -46.46
C HIS A 192 -23.59 27.23 -46.82
N PRO A 193 -24.47 27.55 -47.79
CA PRO A 193 -25.58 26.69 -48.18
C PRO A 193 -25.14 25.31 -48.70
N GLU A 194 -23.89 25.17 -49.15
CA GLU A 194 -23.32 23.89 -49.61
C GLU A 194 -23.33 22.77 -48.55
N PHE A 195 -23.47 23.13 -47.27
CA PHE A 195 -23.58 22.17 -46.16
C PHE A 195 -25.02 21.97 -45.65
N ALA A 196 -25.99 22.72 -46.16
CA ALA A 196 -27.37 22.68 -45.67
C ALA A 196 -28.08 21.36 -45.99
N ASP A 197 -27.71 20.70 -47.10
CA ASP A 197 -28.30 19.43 -47.53
C ASP A 197 -27.75 18.18 -46.80
N ARG A 198 -26.84 18.37 -45.83
CA ARG A 198 -26.27 17.26 -45.05
C ARG A 198 -27.20 16.81 -43.93
N GLU A 199 -27.11 15.53 -43.55
CA GLU A 199 -28.03 14.88 -42.60
C GLU A 199 -28.12 15.61 -41.25
N SER A 200 -26.99 16.02 -40.68
CA SER A 200 -26.93 16.73 -39.39
C SER A 200 -27.53 18.14 -39.47
N SER A 201 -27.43 18.81 -40.63
CA SER A 201 -28.07 20.10 -40.90
C SER A 201 -29.59 19.96 -40.99
N ILE A 202 -30.07 18.87 -41.60
CA ILE A 202 -31.51 18.57 -41.75
C ILE A 202 -32.15 18.25 -40.40
N GLN A 203 -31.44 17.55 -39.52
CA GLN A 203 -31.94 17.15 -38.19
C GLN A 203 -31.57 18.13 -37.07
N LEU A 204 -31.01 19.30 -37.41
CA LEU A 204 -30.40 20.22 -36.44
C LEU A 204 -31.36 20.61 -35.31
N ASP A 205 -32.62 20.93 -35.62
CA ASP A 205 -33.63 21.30 -34.63
C ASP A 205 -33.97 20.12 -33.69
N THR A 206 -34.05 18.90 -34.23
CA THR A 206 -34.31 17.68 -33.46
C THR A 206 -33.13 17.36 -32.52
N ILE A 207 -31.90 17.48 -33.02
CA ILE A 207 -30.67 17.29 -32.23
C ILE A 207 -30.61 18.32 -31.11
N PHE A 208 -30.93 19.59 -31.42
CA PHE A 208 -30.94 20.66 -30.43
C PHE A 208 -31.93 20.41 -29.29
N ILE A 209 -33.18 20.04 -29.60
CA ILE A 209 -34.20 19.74 -28.58
C ILE A 209 -33.75 18.55 -27.71
N SER A 210 -33.25 17.48 -28.34
CA SER A 210 -32.72 16.31 -27.62
C SER A 210 -31.56 16.68 -26.69
N ASN A 211 -30.62 17.50 -27.17
CA ASN A 211 -29.47 17.93 -26.39
C ASN A 211 -29.87 18.89 -25.26
N GLN A 212 -30.83 19.79 -25.51
CA GLN A 212 -31.43 20.66 -24.49
C GLN A 212 -32.04 19.85 -23.34
N GLU A 213 -32.80 18.80 -23.63
CA GLU A 213 -33.36 17.92 -22.60
C GLU A 213 -32.26 17.23 -21.77
N LYS A 214 -31.20 16.75 -22.42
CA LYS A 214 -30.04 16.14 -21.75
C LYS A 214 -29.32 17.14 -20.84
N VAL A 215 -29.04 18.35 -21.34
CA VAL A 215 -28.38 19.41 -20.58
C VAL A 215 -29.23 19.83 -19.38
N ASN A 216 -30.54 19.98 -19.54
CA ASN A 216 -31.43 20.35 -18.44
C ASN A 216 -31.42 19.29 -17.32
N LYS A 217 -31.39 18.00 -17.67
CA LYS A 217 -31.25 16.91 -16.70
C LYS A 217 -29.89 16.94 -15.99
N ILE A 218 -28.80 17.09 -16.74
CA ILE A 218 -27.43 17.17 -16.21
C ILE A 218 -27.23 18.39 -15.29
N TRP A 219 -27.82 19.54 -15.66
CA TRP A 219 -27.71 20.79 -14.93
C TRP A 219 -28.19 20.70 -13.47
N THR A 220 -29.16 19.82 -13.20
CA THR A 220 -29.65 19.58 -11.83
C THR A 220 -28.55 19.14 -10.88
N TYR A 221 -27.51 18.46 -11.38
CA TYR A 221 -26.35 18.02 -10.61
C TYR A 221 -25.16 18.97 -10.76
N GLU A 222 -24.87 19.43 -12.00
CA GLU A 222 -23.73 20.31 -12.29
C GLU A 222 -23.79 21.63 -11.51
N SER A 223 -24.99 22.21 -11.35
CA SER A 223 -25.18 23.45 -10.60
C SER A 223 -24.88 23.34 -9.10
N GLN A 224 -24.82 22.12 -8.56
CA GLN A 224 -24.53 21.85 -7.15
C GLN A 224 -23.04 21.59 -6.87
N ILE A 225 -22.23 21.38 -7.91
CA ILE A 225 -20.79 21.14 -7.77
C ILE A 225 -20.09 22.45 -7.43
N LYS A 226 -19.51 22.55 -6.22
CA LYS A 226 -18.80 23.76 -5.77
C LYS A 226 -17.29 23.60 -5.89
N GLN A 227 -16.79 22.39 -5.70
CA GLN A 227 -15.37 22.07 -5.76
C GLN A 227 -15.09 21.09 -6.92
N PRO A 228 -15.00 21.57 -8.18
CA PRO A 228 -14.68 20.73 -9.33
C PRO A 228 -13.18 20.35 -9.42
N PHE A 229 -12.36 20.80 -8.48
CA PHE A 229 -10.91 20.61 -8.45
C PHE A 229 -10.46 19.79 -7.24
N PHE A 230 -9.26 19.21 -7.32
CA PHE A 230 -8.70 18.43 -6.22
C PHE A 230 -8.32 19.35 -5.05
N ASN A 231 -8.66 18.92 -3.84
CA ASN A 231 -8.29 19.59 -2.60
C ASN A 231 -7.88 18.55 -1.55
N ILE A 232 -7.09 18.97 -0.56
CA ILE A 232 -6.60 18.06 0.48
C ILE A 232 -7.65 17.77 1.56
N PRO A 233 -8.40 18.79 2.06
CA PRO A 233 -9.51 18.56 2.97
C PRO A 233 -10.60 17.70 2.32
N GLU A 234 -11.31 16.95 3.17
CA GLU A 234 -12.43 16.12 2.74
C GLU A 234 -13.56 16.98 2.15
N LEU A 235 -14.24 16.41 1.15
CA LEU A 235 -15.42 17.03 0.57
C LEU A 235 -16.57 17.04 1.57
N SER A 236 -17.44 18.05 1.42
CA SER A 236 -18.70 18.06 2.15
C SER A 236 -19.57 16.86 1.79
N GLU A 237 -20.32 16.33 2.76
CA GLU A 237 -21.21 15.19 2.54
C GLU A 237 -22.24 15.48 1.43
N THR A 238 -22.72 16.72 1.33
CA THR A 238 -23.63 17.16 0.27
C THR A 238 -23.03 17.03 -1.13
N GLU A 239 -21.73 17.31 -1.30
CA GLU A 239 -21.07 17.17 -2.60
C GLU A 239 -20.83 15.71 -2.96
N ILE A 240 -20.48 14.86 -1.97
CA ILE A 240 -20.33 13.42 -2.18
C ILE A 240 -21.67 12.81 -2.63
N GLN A 241 -22.76 13.13 -1.93
CA GLN A 241 -24.11 12.67 -2.28
C GLN A 241 -24.56 13.15 -3.66
N ASN A 242 -24.20 14.39 -4.04
CA ASN A 242 -24.49 14.90 -5.38
C ASN A 242 -23.74 14.12 -6.47
N TRP A 243 -22.45 13.82 -6.27
CA TRP A 243 -21.67 13.01 -7.20
C TRP A 243 -22.20 11.58 -7.32
N ASP A 244 -22.59 10.95 -6.21
CA ASP A 244 -23.22 9.62 -6.20
C ASP A 244 -24.54 9.62 -6.99
N ALA A 245 -25.41 10.60 -6.73
CA ALA A 245 -26.68 10.74 -7.43
C ALA A 245 -26.47 11.01 -8.93
N TYR A 246 -25.50 11.86 -9.27
CA TYR A 246 -25.17 12.20 -10.65
C TYR A 246 -24.67 10.99 -11.44
N LEU A 247 -23.71 10.24 -10.89
CA LEU A 247 -23.21 9.03 -11.53
C LEU A 247 -24.30 7.95 -11.63
N SER A 248 -25.09 7.76 -10.57
CA SER A 248 -26.20 6.80 -10.58
C SER A 248 -27.24 7.13 -11.66
N PHE A 249 -27.57 8.41 -11.83
CA PHE A 249 -28.46 8.89 -12.89
C PHE A 249 -27.90 8.56 -14.28
N LEU A 250 -26.64 8.91 -14.55
CA LEU A 250 -26.01 8.64 -15.85
C LEU A 250 -25.88 7.14 -16.14
N LEU A 251 -25.65 6.30 -15.12
CA LEU A 251 -25.53 4.85 -15.25
C LEU A 251 -26.86 4.16 -15.62
N GLN A 252 -28.00 4.75 -15.25
CA GLN A 252 -29.32 4.17 -15.49
C GLN A 252 -29.91 4.58 -16.85
N ASP A 253 -29.55 5.75 -17.35
CA ASP A 253 -30.16 6.33 -18.53
C ASP A 253 -29.32 6.07 -19.80
N ALA A 254 -29.80 5.14 -20.64
CA ALA A 254 -29.11 4.72 -21.86
C ALA A 254 -29.01 5.82 -22.94
N GLN A 255 -29.66 6.98 -22.76
CA GLN A 255 -29.56 8.10 -23.71
C GLN A 255 -28.18 8.79 -23.70
N PHE A 256 -27.38 8.57 -22.66
CA PHE A 256 -26.07 9.19 -22.50
C PHE A 256 -24.97 8.32 -23.11
N SER A 257 -24.02 8.97 -23.78
CA SER A 257 -22.91 8.30 -24.43
C SER A 257 -21.91 7.75 -23.40
N LYS A 258 -21.18 6.69 -23.76
CA LYS A 258 -20.16 6.10 -22.88
C LYS A 258 -19.01 7.08 -22.64
N GLU A 259 -18.73 7.93 -23.61
CA GLU A 259 -17.71 8.98 -23.57
C GLU A 259 -18.05 10.01 -22.49
N LEU A 260 -19.31 10.43 -22.39
CA LEU A 260 -19.79 11.33 -21.35
C LEU A 260 -19.70 10.67 -19.96
N LEU A 261 -20.12 9.41 -19.82
CA LEU A 261 -20.01 8.68 -18.56
C LEU A 261 -18.55 8.56 -18.11
N LYS A 262 -17.65 8.14 -19.02
CA LYS A 262 -16.21 8.06 -18.75
C LYS A 262 -15.66 9.42 -18.31
N CYS A 263 -15.99 10.49 -19.04
CA CYS A 263 -15.58 11.84 -18.69
C CYS A 263 -16.10 12.25 -17.30
N THR A 264 -17.34 11.90 -16.96
CA THR A 264 -17.94 12.23 -15.66
C THR A 264 -17.29 11.44 -14.52
N PHE A 265 -16.95 10.17 -14.71
CA PHE A 265 -16.14 9.41 -13.74
C PHE A 265 -14.78 10.04 -13.51
N GLU A 266 -14.05 10.36 -14.58
CA GLU A 266 -12.74 11.02 -14.47
C GLU A 266 -12.84 12.37 -13.77
N ARG A 267 -13.93 13.13 -13.99
CA ARG A 267 -14.20 14.39 -13.28
C ARG A 267 -14.52 14.16 -11.80
N CYS A 268 -15.35 13.18 -11.49
CA CYS A 268 -15.71 12.83 -10.11
C CYS A 268 -14.47 12.44 -9.29
N LEU A 269 -13.54 11.70 -9.89
CA LEU A 269 -12.30 11.28 -9.22
C LEU A 269 -11.30 12.41 -8.98
N ILE A 270 -11.51 13.61 -9.55
CA ILE A 270 -10.67 14.77 -9.25
C ILE A 270 -10.85 15.20 -7.79
N PRO A 271 -12.05 15.64 -7.34
CA PRO A 271 -12.27 15.96 -5.94
C PRO A 271 -12.43 14.70 -5.08
N CYS A 272 -13.00 13.61 -5.61
CA CYS A 272 -13.29 12.40 -4.84
C CYS A 272 -12.18 11.34 -4.90
N LEU A 273 -10.93 11.75 -5.14
CA LEU A 273 -9.79 10.86 -5.37
C LEU A 273 -9.60 9.80 -4.26
N ARG A 274 -9.86 10.18 -3.01
CA ARG A 274 -9.59 9.36 -1.82
C ARG A 274 -10.77 8.48 -1.39
N TYR A 275 -11.89 8.53 -2.10
CA TYR A 275 -13.11 7.82 -1.73
C TYR A 275 -13.25 6.50 -2.52
N GLU A 276 -13.20 5.38 -1.81
CA GLU A 276 -13.16 4.02 -2.39
C GLU A 276 -14.36 3.70 -3.29
N HIS A 277 -15.57 4.11 -2.91
CA HIS A 277 -16.79 3.70 -3.61
C HIS A 277 -16.92 4.26 -5.03
N PHE A 278 -16.36 5.45 -5.31
CA PHE A 278 -16.32 5.98 -6.67
C PHE A 278 -15.37 5.19 -7.58
N TRP A 279 -14.24 4.71 -7.04
CA TRP A 279 -13.36 3.80 -7.76
C TRP A 279 -14.04 2.46 -8.05
N ASP A 280 -14.72 1.88 -7.04
CA ASP A 280 -15.50 0.66 -7.22
C ASP A 280 -16.56 0.82 -8.33
N ALA A 281 -17.31 1.92 -8.32
CA ALA A 281 -18.32 2.22 -9.34
C ALA A 281 -17.71 2.35 -10.74
N TYR A 282 -16.60 3.07 -10.88
CA TYR A 282 -15.95 3.27 -12.17
C TYR A 282 -15.36 1.97 -12.73
N ILE A 283 -14.76 1.16 -11.87
CA ILE A 283 -14.20 -0.15 -12.23
C ILE A 283 -15.30 -1.09 -12.69
N ASN A 284 -16.37 -1.23 -11.92
CA ASN A 284 -17.49 -2.11 -12.25
C ASN A 284 -18.15 -1.70 -13.58
N TRP A 285 -18.31 -0.40 -13.81
CA TRP A 285 -18.82 0.12 -15.08
C TRP A 285 -17.85 -0.19 -16.24
N THR A 286 -16.56 0.08 -16.06
CA THR A 286 -15.55 -0.15 -17.09
C THR A 286 -15.46 -1.61 -17.48
N GLU A 287 -15.46 -2.51 -16.50
CA GLU A 287 -15.44 -3.95 -16.73
C GLU A 287 -16.68 -4.42 -17.51
N LYS A 288 -17.87 -3.95 -17.11
CA LYS A 288 -19.14 -4.31 -17.77
C LYS A 288 -19.16 -3.96 -19.26
N TYR A 289 -18.56 -2.83 -19.65
CA TYR A 289 -18.66 -2.30 -21.02
C TYR A 289 -17.43 -2.50 -21.91
N TYR A 290 -16.23 -2.61 -21.31
CA TYR A 290 -14.96 -2.74 -22.02
C TYR A 290 -14.22 -4.05 -21.71
N GLY A 291 -14.73 -4.86 -20.77
CA GLY A 291 -14.14 -6.12 -20.37
C GLY A 291 -13.05 -5.98 -19.29
N PRO A 292 -12.52 -7.12 -18.81
CA PRO A 292 -11.60 -7.17 -17.67
C PRO A 292 -10.20 -6.61 -17.97
N GLU A 293 -9.78 -6.56 -19.24
CA GLU A 293 -8.44 -6.11 -19.61
C GLU A 293 -8.20 -4.63 -19.29
N VAL A 294 -9.22 -3.79 -19.39
CA VAL A 294 -9.10 -2.33 -19.17
C VAL A 294 -9.05 -2.00 -17.67
N MET A 295 -9.60 -2.88 -16.85
CA MET A 295 -9.77 -2.70 -15.41
C MET A 295 -8.44 -2.66 -14.63
N PHE A 296 -7.41 -3.38 -15.08
CA PHE A 296 -6.09 -3.39 -14.42
C PHE A 296 -5.46 -2.00 -14.32
N SER A 297 -5.52 -1.22 -15.40
CA SER A 297 -4.98 0.15 -15.43
C SER A 297 -5.68 1.05 -14.43
N LEU A 298 -6.99 0.84 -14.25
CA LEU A 298 -7.82 1.63 -13.35
C LEU A 298 -7.60 1.24 -11.89
N PHE A 299 -7.43 -0.06 -11.61
CA PHE A 299 -7.05 -0.52 -10.28
C PHE A 299 -5.67 -0.02 -9.85
N ASP A 300 -4.66 -0.03 -10.73
CA ASP A 300 -3.35 0.51 -10.39
C ASP A 300 -3.42 2.01 -10.03
N ARG A 301 -4.21 2.78 -10.78
CA ARG A 301 -4.51 4.18 -10.45
C ARG A 301 -5.18 4.32 -9.08
N ALA A 302 -6.20 3.51 -8.81
CA ALA A 302 -6.89 3.51 -7.51
C ALA A 302 -5.95 3.16 -6.35
N LEU A 303 -5.04 2.20 -6.54
CA LEU A 303 -4.05 1.80 -5.52
C LEU A 303 -2.98 2.85 -5.23
N ARG A 304 -2.72 3.76 -6.16
CA ARG A 304 -1.87 4.94 -5.97
C ARG A 304 -2.62 6.10 -5.32
N ALA A 305 -3.91 6.24 -5.65
CA ALA A 305 -4.77 7.31 -5.16
C ALA A 305 -5.26 7.09 -3.71
N LEU A 306 -5.65 5.86 -3.35
CA LEU A 306 -6.25 5.53 -2.06
C LEU A 306 -5.18 5.40 -0.95
N PRO A 307 -5.53 5.72 0.31
CA PRO A 307 -4.63 5.58 1.46
C PRO A 307 -4.03 4.18 1.60
N THR A 308 -2.78 4.10 2.06
CA THR A 308 -2.07 2.83 2.27
C THR A 308 -2.76 1.93 3.28
N ASP A 309 -3.49 2.48 4.23
CA ASP A 309 -4.17 1.70 5.28
C ASP A 309 -5.51 1.11 4.82
N ASN A 310 -6.01 1.51 3.65
CA ASN A 310 -7.25 0.96 3.12
C ASN A 310 -7.05 -0.50 2.67
N LYS A 311 -7.38 -1.46 3.52
CA LYS A 311 -7.30 -2.90 3.23
C LYS A 311 -8.53 -3.43 2.49
N SER A 312 -9.67 -2.74 2.58
CA SER A 312 -10.96 -3.16 1.98
C SER A 312 -10.85 -3.27 0.46
N PHE A 313 -10.49 -2.16 -0.20
CA PHE A 313 -10.36 -2.10 -1.65
C PHE A 313 -9.44 -3.19 -2.21
N LYS A 314 -8.36 -3.49 -1.49
CA LYS A 314 -7.35 -4.46 -1.91
C LYS A 314 -7.85 -5.90 -1.80
N GLN A 315 -8.57 -6.22 -0.73
CA GLN A 315 -9.21 -7.52 -0.58
C GLN A 315 -10.27 -7.74 -1.65
N LYS A 316 -11.07 -6.70 -1.95
CA LYS A 316 -12.03 -6.72 -3.06
C LYS A 316 -11.32 -6.96 -4.39
N TYR A 317 -10.25 -6.24 -4.68
CA TYR A 317 -9.49 -6.40 -5.92
C TYR A 317 -8.90 -7.80 -6.08
N ILE A 318 -8.21 -8.32 -5.07
CA ILE A 318 -7.64 -9.68 -5.14
C ILE A 318 -8.74 -10.71 -5.34
N LYS A 319 -9.85 -10.58 -4.62
CA LYS A 319 -10.98 -11.49 -4.77
C LYS A 319 -11.56 -11.42 -6.19
N HIS A 320 -11.74 -10.21 -6.71
CA HIS A 320 -12.21 -9.99 -8.06
C HIS A 320 -11.26 -10.59 -9.11
N LEU A 321 -9.95 -10.45 -8.94
CA LEU A 321 -8.96 -11.12 -9.79
C LEU A 321 -9.02 -12.64 -9.65
N GLU A 322 -9.21 -13.17 -8.44
CA GLU A 322 -9.38 -14.61 -8.22
C GLU A 322 -10.64 -15.15 -8.91
N ASP A 323 -11.70 -14.35 -9.01
CA ASP A 323 -12.97 -14.70 -9.65
C ASP A 323 -12.91 -14.59 -11.19
N THR A 324 -12.12 -13.65 -11.73
CA THR A 324 -12.06 -13.34 -13.17
C THR A 324 -10.86 -13.96 -13.90
N ILE A 325 -9.86 -14.46 -13.17
CA ILE A 325 -8.63 -14.98 -13.77
C ILE A 325 -8.89 -16.18 -14.67
N ASP A 326 -8.55 -16.02 -15.95
CA ASP A 326 -8.39 -17.15 -16.86
C ASP A 326 -7.02 -17.80 -16.63
N PRO A 327 -6.95 -19.07 -16.16
CA PRO A 327 -5.69 -19.78 -15.96
C PRO A 327 -4.87 -19.99 -17.24
N TYR A 328 -5.48 -19.88 -18.42
CA TYR A 328 -4.82 -20.05 -19.71
C TYR A 328 -4.29 -18.73 -20.28
N ASP A 329 -4.91 -17.60 -19.92
CA ASP A 329 -4.44 -16.28 -20.31
C ASP A 329 -3.17 -15.87 -19.55
N LYS A 330 -2.10 -15.58 -20.30
CA LYS A 330 -0.82 -15.15 -19.74
C LYS A 330 -0.92 -13.76 -19.10
N LEU A 331 -1.75 -12.87 -19.65
CA LEU A 331 -1.84 -11.48 -19.20
C LEU A 331 -2.55 -11.40 -17.84
N SER A 332 -3.71 -12.02 -17.71
CA SER A 332 -4.46 -12.14 -16.45
C SER A 332 -3.63 -12.80 -15.35
N CYS A 333 -2.90 -13.88 -15.66
CA CYS A 333 -1.98 -14.52 -14.73
C CYS A 333 -0.87 -13.58 -14.23
N LYS A 334 -0.28 -12.80 -15.15
CA LYS A 334 0.78 -11.84 -14.81
C LYS A 334 0.23 -10.74 -13.89
N HIS A 335 -0.92 -10.17 -14.22
CA HIS A 335 -1.52 -9.10 -13.41
C HIS A 335 -1.85 -9.54 -12.00
N TYR A 336 -2.38 -10.76 -11.82
CA TYR A 336 -2.65 -11.31 -10.50
C TYR A 336 -1.37 -11.47 -9.67
N MET A 337 -0.29 -11.96 -10.28
CA MET A 337 0.99 -12.14 -9.61
C MET A 337 1.65 -10.80 -9.26
N ASP A 338 1.60 -9.82 -10.17
CA ASP A 338 2.10 -8.46 -9.96
C ASP A 338 1.31 -7.74 -8.85
N ALA A 339 0.00 -7.96 -8.75
CA ALA A 339 -0.83 -7.43 -7.66
C ALA A 339 -0.42 -8.02 -6.31
N LEU A 340 -0.29 -9.35 -6.21
CA LEU A 340 0.17 -10.02 -4.99
C LEU A 340 1.56 -9.56 -4.55
N HIS A 341 2.48 -9.41 -5.50
CA HIS A 341 3.83 -8.88 -5.26
C HIS A 341 3.78 -7.45 -4.71
N THR A 342 3.05 -6.56 -5.38
CA THR A 342 2.91 -5.15 -4.97
C THR A 342 2.33 -5.03 -3.56
N PHE A 343 1.34 -5.87 -3.24
CA PHE A 343 0.73 -5.88 -1.92
C PHE A 343 1.65 -6.45 -0.84
N GLN A 344 2.42 -7.48 -1.15
CA GLN A 344 3.39 -8.02 -0.20
C GLN A 344 4.50 -7.02 0.14
N ILE A 345 4.95 -6.22 -0.83
CA ILE A 345 5.92 -5.14 -0.58
C ILE A 345 5.32 -4.06 0.32
N LYS A 346 4.06 -3.68 0.09
CA LYS A 346 3.37 -2.67 0.91
C LYS A 346 3.05 -3.17 2.33
N TRP A 347 2.72 -4.46 2.52
CA TRP A 347 2.49 -5.08 3.85
C TRP A 347 3.40 -6.26 4.09
N PRO A 348 4.67 -6.02 4.49
CA PRO A 348 5.66 -7.09 4.64
C PRO A 348 5.28 -8.14 5.69
N HIS A 349 4.46 -7.78 6.68
CA HIS A 349 4.06 -8.68 7.77
C HIS A 349 2.84 -9.57 7.45
N ASP A 350 2.06 -9.23 6.43
CA ASP A 350 0.94 -10.08 6.01
C ASP A 350 1.46 -11.26 5.19
N THR A 351 1.32 -12.48 5.72
CA THR A 351 1.80 -13.70 5.06
C THR A 351 0.77 -14.29 4.10
N SER A 352 -0.44 -13.72 4.00
CA SER A 352 -1.50 -14.26 3.15
C SER A 352 -1.17 -14.12 1.66
N PHE A 353 -0.56 -13.00 1.24
CA PHE A 353 -0.23 -12.75 -0.18
C PHE A 353 0.83 -13.70 -0.70
N ILE A 354 1.93 -13.90 0.04
CA ILE A 354 2.96 -14.87 -0.36
C ILE A 354 2.43 -16.31 -0.38
N ASN A 355 1.51 -16.67 0.52
CA ASN A 355 0.84 -17.98 0.47
C ASN A 355 0.00 -18.14 -0.81
N LYS A 356 -0.79 -17.13 -1.18
CA LYS A 356 -1.57 -17.11 -2.43
C LYS A 356 -0.66 -17.18 -3.65
N TYR A 357 0.43 -16.41 -3.65
CA TYR A 357 1.44 -16.39 -4.71
C TYR A 357 2.07 -17.76 -4.92
N LEU A 358 2.57 -18.41 -3.85
CA LEU A 358 3.19 -19.73 -3.93
C LEU A 358 2.22 -20.80 -4.45
N ARG A 359 0.96 -20.78 -3.99
CA ARG A 359 -0.07 -21.73 -4.46
C ARG A 359 -0.36 -21.55 -5.95
N PHE A 360 -0.54 -20.31 -6.38
CA PHE A 360 -0.79 -20.01 -7.79
C PHE A 360 0.43 -20.35 -8.66
N PHE A 361 1.63 -19.99 -8.20
CA PHE A 361 2.89 -20.29 -8.86
C PHE A 361 3.08 -21.79 -9.07
N LYS A 362 2.84 -22.60 -8.02
CA LYS A 362 2.88 -24.06 -8.11
C LYS A 362 1.87 -24.58 -9.14
N ARG A 363 0.62 -24.10 -9.08
CA ARG A 363 -0.45 -24.53 -9.99
C ARG A 363 -0.14 -24.21 -11.46
N LYS A 364 0.52 -23.09 -11.74
CA LYS A 364 0.80 -22.62 -13.11
C LYS A 364 2.06 -23.23 -13.71
N TYR A 365 3.17 -23.22 -12.97
CA TYR A 365 4.48 -23.60 -13.51
C TYR A 365 4.87 -25.05 -13.23
N PHE A 366 4.22 -25.69 -12.23
CA PHE A 366 4.45 -27.08 -11.84
C PHE A 366 3.13 -27.85 -11.80
N ALA A 367 2.31 -27.62 -12.83
CA ALA A 367 1.00 -28.27 -12.97
C ALA A 367 1.17 -29.79 -13.08
N THR A 368 0.30 -30.51 -12.38
CA THR A 368 0.22 -31.98 -12.42
C THR A 368 -1.25 -32.38 -12.43
N SER A 369 -1.60 -33.39 -13.20
CA SER A 369 -2.91 -34.03 -13.20
C SER A 369 -2.78 -35.47 -12.72
N LEU A 370 -3.84 -36.02 -12.14
CA LEU A 370 -3.88 -37.44 -11.77
C LEU A 370 -3.85 -38.39 -12.99
N ASN A 371 -4.02 -37.84 -14.19
CA ASN A 371 -3.92 -38.59 -15.44
C ASN A 371 -2.49 -38.61 -16.02
N ASP A 372 -1.56 -37.85 -15.44
CA ASP A 372 -0.15 -37.88 -15.84
C ASP A 372 0.54 -39.13 -15.28
N ASP A 373 1.64 -39.57 -15.91
CA ASP A 373 2.46 -40.67 -15.40
C ASP A 373 3.06 -40.33 -14.02
N ASP A 374 3.12 -41.31 -13.12
CA ASP A 374 3.64 -41.15 -11.75
C ASP A 374 5.05 -40.55 -11.73
N GLU A 375 5.91 -40.93 -12.68
CA GLU A 375 7.28 -40.41 -12.80
C GLU A 375 7.29 -38.92 -13.13
N LYS A 376 6.41 -38.48 -14.05
CA LYS A 376 6.25 -37.07 -14.42
C LYS A 376 5.69 -36.26 -13.26
N ILE A 377 4.70 -36.80 -12.53
CA ILE A 377 4.13 -36.15 -11.35
C ILE A 377 5.23 -35.94 -10.30
N LEU A 378 6.01 -36.97 -9.99
CA LEU A 378 7.10 -36.90 -9.02
C LEU A 378 8.19 -35.91 -9.45
N GLU A 379 8.59 -35.94 -10.72
CA GLU A 379 9.58 -35.02 -11.29
C GLU A 379 9.15 -33.55 -11.13
N GLN A 380 7.88 -33.23 -11.36
CA GLN A 380 7.36 -31.88 -11.17
C GLN A 380 7.39 -31.44 -9.70
N GLN A 381 7.09 -32.33 -8.75
CA GLN A 381 7.20 -32.01 -7.32
C GLN A 381 8.65 -31.80 -6.89
N ASP A 382 9.59 -32.58 -7.42
CA ASP A 382 11.02 -32.44 -7.14
C ASP A 382 11.59 -31.13 -7.75
N LYS A 383 11.17 -30.78 -8.97
CA LYS A 383 11.49 -29.48 -9.59
C LYS A 383 11.00 -28.31 -8.74
N TYR A 384 9.77 -28.38 -8.21
CA TYR A 384 9.24 -27.34 -7.33
C TYR A 384 9.97 -27.25 -5.99
N ALA A 385 10.31 -28.39 -5.38
CA ALA A 385 11.10 -28.45 -4.15
C ALA A 385 12.49 -27.85 -4.35
N THR A 386 13.15 -28.18 -5.46
CA THR A 386 14.46 -27.64 -5.84
C THR A 386 14.39 -26.13 -6.12
N PHE A 387 13.31 -25.65 -6.75
CA PHE A 387 13.07 -24.23 -6.95
C PHE A 387 12.99 -23.48 -5.62
N LEU A 388 12.16 -23.94 -4.66
CA LEU A 388 12.03 -23.31 -3.35
C LEU A 388 13.35 -23.29 -2.57
N ASP A 389 14.09 -24.41 -2.55
CA ASP A 389 15.39 -24.49 -1.88
C ASP A 389 16.41 -23.49 -2.46
N ARG A 390 16.47 -23.36 -3.79
CA ARG A 390 17.32 -22.35 -4.46
C ARG A 390 16.90 -20.93 -4.10
N THR A 391 15.60 -20.62 -4.10
CA THR A 391 15.08 -19.28 -3.76
C THR A 391 15.42 -18.90 -2.32
N ILE A 392 15.23 -19.80 -1.36
CA ILE A 392 15.56 -19.59 0.05
C ILE A 392 17.06 -19.36 0.21
N LYS A 393 17.90 -20.20 -0.43
CA LYS A 393 19.36 -20.05 -0.37
C LYS A 393 19.84 -18.73 -0.97
N ALA A 394 19.29 -18.33 -2.12
CA ALA A 394 19.62 -17.06 -2.77
C ALA A 394 19.29 -15.85 -1.88
N TYR A 395 18.17 -15.90 -1.15
CA TYR A 395 17.81 -14.89 -0.17
C TYR A 395 18.80 -14.86 1.01
N LEU A 396 19.18 -16.02 1.54
CA LEU A 396 20.10 -16.13 2.68
C LEU A 396 21.56 -15.78 2.33
N SER A 397 21.98 -15.91 1.08
CA SER A 397 23.35 -15.65 0.63
C SER A 397 23.63 -14.19 0.23
N GLU A 398 22.65 -13.29 0.31
CA GLU A 398 22.75 -11.87 -0.09
C GLU A 398 23.38 -11.64 -1.49
N THR A 399 23.29 -12.63 -2.39
CA THR A 399 23.95 -12.56 -3.71
C THR A 399 23.34 -11.45 -4.57
N PRO A 400 24.15 -10.67 -5.33
CA PRO A 400 23.67 -9.51 -6.08
C PRO A 400 22.54 -9.85 -7.05
N ARG A 401 21.59 -8.92 -7.15
CA ARG A 401 20.39 -8.93 -8.01
C ARG A 401 20.75 -8.80 -9.50
N THR A 402 21.51 -9.73 -10.05
CA THR A 402 21.91 -9.70 -11.47
C THR A 402 21.37 -10.93 -12.19
N GLY A 403 20.38 -10.70 -13.07
CA GLY A 403 20.00 -11.64 -14.12
C GLY A 403 18.49 -11.87 -14.23
N ASN A 404 17.87 -11.16 -15.19
CA ASN A 404 16.52 -11.31 -15.72
C ASN A 404 15.33 -11.23 -14.74
N ILE A 405 14.31 -10.46 -15.16
CA ILE A 405 12.98 -10.40 -14.56
C ILE A 405 12.28 -11.73 -14.88
N ASP A 406 12.75 -12.79 -14.23
CA ASP A 406 12.11 -14.09 -14.20
C ASP A 406 11.35 -14.16 -12.87
N ASN A 407 10.23 -14.87 -12.81
CA ASN A 407 9.30 -14.84 -11.66
C ASN A 407 9.94 -15.23 -10.29
N SER A 408 11.15 -15.80 -10.33
CA SER A 408 12.04 -16.02 -9.18
C SER A 408 12.49 -14.71 -8.52
N SER A 409 12.73 -13.64 -9.29
CA SER A 409 13.13 -12.32 -8.80
C SER A 409 12.02 -11.62 -8.01
N GLN A 410 10.77 -11.70 -8.48
CA GLN A 410 9.59 -11.20 -7.76
C GLN A 410 9.40 -11.94 -6.45
N LEU A 411 9.48 -13.28 -6.46
CA LEU A 411 9.37 -14.07 -5.23
C LEU A 411 10.46 -13.71 -4.23
N ILE A 412 11.72 -13.53 -4.67
CA ILE A 412 12.82 -13.12 -3.78
C ILE A 412 12.54 -11.74 -3.17
N ALA A 413 12.02 -10.78 -3.96
CA ALA A 413 11.66 -9.45 -3.46
C ALA A 413 10.54 -9.47 -2.39
N MET A 414 9.68 -10.49 -2.42
CA MET A 414 8.62 -10.71 -1.42
C MET A 414 9.12 -11.33 -0.11
N ILE A 415 10.35 -11.88 -0.08
CA ILE A 415 10.90 -12.54 1.10
C ILE A 415 11.45 -11.50 2.07
N ASN A 416 11.00 -11.60 3.32
CA ASN A 416 11.46 -10.82 4.46
C ASN A 416 11.49 -11.70 5.72
N SER A 417 11.80 -11.12 6.88
CA SER A 417 11.89 -11.86 8.14
C SER A 417 10.58 -12.55 8.56
N SER A 418 9.42 -11.98 8.21
CA SER A 418 8.10 -12.56 8.49
C SER A 418 7.62 -13.56 7.44
N THR A 419 8.02 -13.44 6.18
CA THR A 419 7.55 -14.30 5.08
C THR A 419 8.48 -15.47 4.78
N LEU A 420 9.77 -15.39 5.12
CA LEU A 420 10.73 -16.49 4.97
C LEU A 420 10.25 -17.81 5.62
N PRO A 421 9.65 -17.82 6.82
CA PRO A 421 9.12 -19.05 7.40
C PRO A 421 8.04 -19.73 6.56
N VAL A 422 7.28 -18.98 5.75
CA VAL A 422 6.26 -19.55 4.85
C VAL A 422 6.90 -20.46 3.82
N LEU A 423 7.94 -19.98 3.13
CA LEU A 423 8.65 -20.76 2.10
C LEU A 423 9.33 -21.98 2.71
N VAL A 424 9.96 -21.82 3.87
CA VAL A 424 10.64 -22.93 4.56
C VAL A 424 9.62 -24.00 4.99
N VAL A 425 8.47 -23.59 5.54
CA VAL A 425 7.39 -24.53 5.89
C VAL A 425 6.85 -25.24 4.66
N GLU A 426 6.66 -24.54 3.53
CA GLU A 426 6.21 -25.16 2.29
C GLU A 426 7.22 -26.18 1.75
N LEU A 427 8.51 -25.83 1.74
CA LEU A 427 9.60 -26.74 1.36
C LEU A 427 9.62 -28.00 2.24
N ILE A 428 9.46 -27.84 3.56
CA ILE A 428 9.42 -28.96 4.51
C ILE A 428 8.18 -29.81 4.26
N LYS A 429 7.00 -29.21 4.05
CA LYS A 429 5.76 -29.95 3.76
C LYS A 429 5.87 -30.76 2.47
N LEU A 430 6.50 -30.24 1.42
CA LEU A 430 6.75 -31.00 0.19
C LEU A 430 7.62 -32.22 0.46
N HIS A 431 8.73 -32.05 1.17
CA HIS A 431 9.62 -33.18 1.47
C HIS A 431 8.96 -34.20 2.39
N TRP A 432 8.15 -33.75 3.34
CA TRP A 432 7.50 -34.60 4.32
C TRP A 432 6.31 -35.35 3.75
N LEU A 433 5.34 -34.63 3.17
CA LEU A 433 4.03 -35.17 2.79
C LEU A 433 4.02 -35.73 1.37
N VAL A 434 4.80 -35.14 0.45
CA VAL A 434 4.79 -35.51 -0.97
C VAL A 434 5.95 -36.45 -1.28
N LEU A 435 7.19 -36.02 -1.06
CA LEU A 435 8.38 -36.82 -1.38
C LEU A 435 8.69 -37.91 -0.33
N LYS A 436 7.99 -37.89 0.81
CA LYS A 436 8.18 -38.81 1.95
C LYS A 436 9.63 -38.93 2.43
N ASN A 437 10.44 -37.89 2.25
CA ASN A 437 11.85 -37.85 2.61
C ASN A 437 12.06 -37.31 4.03
N ILE A 438 11.90 -38.19 5.01
CA ILE A 438 11.99 -37.88 6.45
C ILE A 438 13.41 -37.41 6.83
N VAL A 439 14.44 -37.99 6.21
CA VAL A 439 15.85 -37.65 6.50
C VAL A 439 16.12 -36.20 6.12
N GLN A 440 15.69 -35.77 4.93
CA GLN A 440 15.86 -34.40 4.49
C GLN A 440 15.06 -33.41 5.34
N CYS A 441 13.84 -33.76 5.76
CA CYS A 441 13.06 -32.94 6.69
C CYS A 441 13.80 -32.68 8.00
N ARG A 442 14.43 -33.71 8.59
CA ARG A 442 15.24 -33.55 9.83
C ARG A 442 16.45 -32.64 9.61
N LYS A 443 17.11 -32.75 8.45
CA LYS A 443 18.21 -31.83 8.07
C LYS A 443 17.72 -30.40 7.99
N PHE A 444 16.58 -30.15 7.34
CA PHE A 444 15.99 -28.82 7.24
C PHE A 444 15.60 -28.25 8.60
N PHE A 445 14.92 -29.00 9.47
CA PHE A 445 14.60 -28.52 10.82
C PHE A 445 15.86 -28.17 11.62
N THR A 446 16.92 -28.97 11.52
CA THR A 446 18.19 -28.71 12.22
C THR A 446 18.91 -27.47 11.69
N TYR A 447 18.84 -27.24 10.37
CA TYR A 447 19.45 -26.06 9.74
C TYR A 447 18.66 -24.79 10.03
N PHE A 448 17.36 -24.77 9.72
CA PHE A 448 16.53 -23.58 9.79
C PHE A 448 16.19 -23.16 11.23
N SER A 449 16.12 -24.07 12.21
CA SER A 449 15.88 -23.71 13.62
C SER A 449 16.94 -22.80 14.23
N LYS A 450 18.14 -22.75 13.63
CA LYS A 450 19.23 -21.86 14.07
C LYS A 450 19.01 -20.40 13.65
N LEU A 451 18.19 -20.16 12.62
CA LEU A 451 17.89 -18.81 12.14
C LEU A 451 16.98 -18.08 13.12
N ASP A 452 17.31 -16.83 13.43
CA ASP A 452 16.54 -16.03 14.39
C ASP A 452 15.10 -15.79 13.93
N GLN A 453 14.88 -15.65 12.62
CA GLN A 453 13.55 -15.51 12.02
C GLN A 453 12.64 -16.73 12.28
N MET A 454 13.21 -17.92 12.50
CA MET A 454 12.46 -19.14 12.75
C MET A 454 12.10 -19.31 14.23
N LYS A 455 12.88 -18.74 15.16
CA LYS A 455 12.66 -18.87 16.61
C LYS A 455 11.31 -18.31 17.05
N SER A 456 10.82 -17.26 16.39
CA SER A 456 9.51 -16.65 16.66
C SER A 456 8.38 -17.14 15.74
N SER A 457 8.68 -18.03 14.80
CA SER A 457 7.71 -18.45 13.79
C SER A 457 6.78 -19.55 14.29
N VAL A 458 5.53 -19.18 14.57
CA VAL A 458 4.48 -20.13 14.96
C VAL A 458 4.26 -21.22 13.90
N MET A 459 4.23 -20.84 12.61
CA MET A 459 3.99 -21.80 11.53
C MET A 459 5.10 -22.86 11.40
N PHE A 460 6.36 -22.45 11.62
CA PHE A 460 7.50 -23.35 11.56
C PHE A 460 7.45 -24.36 12.70
N TRP A 461 7.28 -23.90 13.94
CA TRP A 461 7.27 -24.77 15.12
C TRP A 461 6.04 -25.65 15.22
N LEU A 462 4.87 -25.19 14.76
CA LEU A 462 3.69 -26.06 14.64
C LEU A 462 3.90 -27.16 13.59
N THR A 463 4.62 -26.87 12.51
CA THR A 463 4.96 -27.88 11.50
C THR A 463 5.97 -28.89 12.05
N PHE A 464 6.97 -28.42 12.81
CA PHE A 464 7.91 -29.28 13.54
C PHE A 464 7.19 -30.19 14.54
N TYR A 465 6.31 -29.62 15.36
CA TYR A 465 5.52 -30.37 16.35
C TYR A 465 4.66 -31.45 15.69
N LYS A 466 3.93 -31.11 14.61
CA LYS A 466 3.15 -32.09 13.84
C LYS A 466 4.03 -33.19 13.25
N PHE A 467 5.17 -32.82 12.66
CA PHE A 467 6.13 -33.77 12.11
C PHE A 467 6.62 -34.76 13.18
N GLU A 468 7.19 -34.30 14.30
CA GLU A 468 7.72 -35.21 15.34
C GLU A 468 6.60 -36.00 16.04
N LYS A 469 5.37 -35.45 16.15
CA LYS A 469 4.17 -36.17 16.62
C LYS A 469 3.83 -37.35 15.71
N THR A 470 3.88 -37.18 14.37
CA THR A 470 3.67 -38.31 13.44
C THR A 470 4.78 -39.36 13.51
N GLN A 471 6.02 -38.94 13.82
CA GLN A 471 7.15 -39.85 14.02
C GLN A 471 7.14 -40.52 15.40
N LYS A 472 6.18 -40.18 16.28
CA LYS A 472 6.08 -40.64 17.67
C LYS A 472 7.39 -40.48 18.47
N ASN A 473 8.17 -39.44 18.19
CA ASN A 473 9.44 -39.19 18.88
C ASN A 473 9.21 -38.39 20.17
N VAL A 474 8.80 -39.10 21.22
CA VAL A 474 8.45 -38.50 22.51
C VAL A 474 9.63 -37.73 23.13
N ALA A 475 10.84 -38.27 23.07
CA ALA A 475 12.03 -37.62 23.63
C ALA A 475 12.31 -36.24 23.02
N LYS A 476 12.18 -36.11 21.69
CA LYS A 476 12.32 -34.81 21.02
C LYS A 476 11.18 -33.85 21.33
N LEU A 477 9.95 -34.35 21.41
CA LEU A 477 8.80 -33.52 21.76
C LEU A 477 8.91 -32.97 23.19
N THR A 478 9.35 -33.79 24.14
CA THR A 478 9.64 -33.35 25.52
C THR A 478 10.69 -32.24 25.53
N LYS A 479 11.81 -32.41 24.80
CA LYS A 479 12.85 -31.38 24.69
C LYS A 479 12.32 -30.09 24.04
N PHE A 480 11.51 -30.22 23.00
CA PHE A 480 10.90 -29.08 22.33
C PHE A 480 9.98 -28.29 23.28
N VAL A 481 9.12 -28.98 24.03
CA VAL A 481 8.23 -28.33 25.00
C VAL A 481 9.02 -27.67 26.13
N ASP A 482 10.11 -28.27 26.59
CA ASP A 482 11.03 -27.66 27.57
C ASP A 482 11.63 -26.33 27.04
N GLN A 483 12.03 -26.31 25.76
CA GLN A 483 12.61 -25.12 25.11
C GLN A 483 11.62 -23.97 24.84
N LEU A 484 10.30 -24.22 24.86
CA LEU A 484 9.29 -23.17 24.67
C LEU A 484 9.40 -22.06 25.72
N GLY A 485 9.32 -20.80 25.28
CA GLY A 485 9.43 -19.58 26.08
C GLY A 485 10.82 -19.28 26.65
N THR A 486 11.83 -20.07 26.27
CA THR A 486 13.20 -19.90 26.78
C THR A 486 14.23 -19.78 25.65
N GLU A 487 14.19 -20.70 24.69
CA GLU A 487 14.95 -20.63 23.43
C GLU A 487 14.01 -20.35 22.24
N ILE A 488 12.76 -20.79 22.33
CA ILE A 488 11.74 -20.68 21.29
C ILE A 488 10.65 -19.73 21.79
N PHE A 489 10.47 -18.59 21.13
CA PHE A 489 9.60 -17.51 21.62
C PHE A 489 8.32 -17.44 20.80
N LEU A 490 7.25 -18.08 21.29
CA LEU A 490 5.93 -18.07 20.64
C LEU A 490 4.92 -17.29 21.47
N PRO A 491 3.81 -16.82 20.86
CA PRO A 491 2.70 -16.24 21.62
C PRO A 491 2.19 -17.22 22.68
N THR A 492 1.86 -16.72 23.88
CA THR A 492 1.42 -17.52 25.03
C THR A 492 0.27 -18.47 24.68
N LYS A 493 -0.68 -18.00 23.84
CA LYS A 493 -1.78 -18.85 23.34
C LYS A 493 -1.27 -20.07 22.57
N ALA A 494 -0.31 -19.89 21.65
CA ALA A 494 0.27 -20.99 20.88
C ALA A 494 1.05 -21.95 21.78
N ILE A 495 1.77 -21.44 22.80
CA ILE A 495 2.46 -22.28 23.78
C ILE A 495 1.45 -23.13 24.55
N ASN A 496 0.38 -22.52 25.07
CA ASN A 496 -0.66 -23.22 25.81
C ASN A 496 -1.30 -24.32 24.96
N ASP A 497 -1.65 -24.04 23.70
CA ASP A 497 -2.25 -25.00 22.78
C ASP A 497 -1.31 -26.21 22.55
N ILE A 498 0.00 -25.96 22.35
CA ILE A 498 1.01 -27.01 22.16
C ILE A 498 1.18 -27.84 23.43
N VAL A 499 1.34 -27.19 24.59
CA VAL A 499 1.57 -27.86 25.88
C VAL A 499 0.40 -28.75 26.25
N GLN A 500 -0.83 -28.27 26.11
CA GLN A 500 -2.05 -29.04 26.40
C GLN A 500 -2.24 -30.21 25.44
N ASP A 501 -2.04 -29.99 24.13
CA ASP A 501 -2.12 -31.09 23.16
C ASP A 501 -1.01 -32.12 23.36
N PHE A 502 0.19 -31.68 23.74
CA PHE A 502 1.32 -32.57 24.01
C PHE A 502 1.07 -33.44 25.25
N GLN A 503 0.54 -32.87 26.34
CA GLN A 503 0.16 -33.62 27.54
C GLN A 503 -0.85 -34.72 27.20
N ARG A 504 -1.91 -34.39 26.44
CA ARG A 504 -2.90 -35.38 25.98
C ARG A 504 -2.28 -36.46 25.09
N PHE A 505 -1.41 -36.06 24.16
CA PHE A 505 -0.70 -36.99 23.29
C PHE A 505 0.20 -37.93 24.10
N TYR A 506 0.96 -37.41 25.06
CA TYR A 506 1.86 -38.18 25.92
C TYR A 506 1.08 -39.22 26.72
N LEU A 507 0.01 -38.81 27.42
CA LEU A 507 -0.84 -39.72 28.22
C LEU A 507 -1.50 -40.83 27.39
N THR A 508 -1.74 -40.58 26.10
CA THR A 508 -2.37 -41.57 25.21
C THR A 508 -1.36 -42.54 24.59
N ASN A 509 -0.10 -42.14 24.43
CA ASN A 509 0.86 -42.86 23.59
C ASN A 509 2.12 -43.36 24.32
N ALA A 510 2.45 -42.83 25.50
CA ALA A 510 3.60 -43.27 26.29
C ALA A 510 3.15 -44.27 27.36
N ASP A 511 3.95 -45.31 27.59
CA ASP A 511 3.73 -46.24 28.69
C ASP A 511 4.45 -45.78 29.99
N TYR A 512 4.24 -46.52 31.08
CA TYR A 512 4.88 -46.21 32.35
C TYR A 512 6.41 -46.32 32.29
N ASN A 513 6.93 -47.28 31.51
CA ASN A 513 8.37 -47.50 31.39
C ASN A 513 9.04 -46.34 30.64
N ASP A 514 8.40 -45.82 29.59
CA ASP A 514 8.83 -44.64 28.85
C ASP A 514 8.87 -43.40 29.75
N TYR A 515 7.88 -43.25 30.63
CA TYR A 515 7.84 -42.19 31.63
C TYR A 515 8.97 -42.33 32.66
N GLU A 516 9.14 -43.51 33.26
CA GLU A 516 10.20 -43.79 34.22
C GLU A 516 11.60 -43.59 33.61
N ASN A 517 11.80 -44.04 32.36
CA ASN A 517 13.03 -43.83 31.60
C ASN A 517 13.29 -42.33 31.32
N SER A 518 12.26 -41.55 31.01
CA SER A 518 12.39 -40.12 30.75
C SER A 518 12.85 -39.32 31.98
N ILE A 519 12.36 -39.71 33.17
CA ILE A 519 12.70 -39.07 34.45
C ILE A 519 14.04 -39.55 34.98
N SER A 520 14.33 -40.85 34.88
CA SER A 520 15.58 -41.43 35.38
C SER A 520 16.82 -40.91 34.64
N GLN A 521 16.70 -40.58 33.35
CA GLN A 521 17.78 -39.99 32.55
C GLN A 521 18.16 -38.56 32.99
N SER A 522 17.26 -37.83 33.66
CA SER A 522 17.54 -36.47 34.12
C SER A 522 16.79 -36.17 35.42
N ARG A 523 17.48 -36.32 36.56
CA ARG A 523 16.97 -36.00 37.90
C ARG A 523 16.46 -34.55 38.05
N HIS A 524 16.86 -33.66 37.14
CA HIS A 524 16.43 -32.26 37.06
C HIS A 524 15.72 -31.93 35.73
N GLY A 525 15.29 -32.96 34.99
CA GLY A 525 14.69 -32.84 33.67
C GLY A 525 13.25 -32.34 33.69
N PHE A 526 12.72 -32.15 32.49
CA PHE A 526 11.33 -31.74 32.29
C PHE A 526 10.39 -32.93 32.42
N ASP A 527 9.45 -32.89 33.37
CA ASP A 527 8.37 -33.86 33.53
C ASP A 527 7.21 -33.55 32.56
N PRO A 528 6.95 -34.42 31.56
CA PRO A 528 5.91 -34.20 30.55
C PRO A 528 4.47 -34.23 31.06
N ILE A 529 4.21 -34.66 32.29
CA ILE A 529 2.87 -34.72 32.88
C ILE A 529 2.64 -33.51 33.77
N ILE A 530 3.57 -33.26 34.71
CA ILE A 530 3.42 -32.25 35.77
C ILE A 530 3.87 -30.86 35.31
N HIS A 531 5.03 -30.76 34.64
CA HIS A 531 5.59 -29.45 34.30
C HIS A 531 4.81 -28.70 33.22
N ASN A 532 4.03 -29.43 32.43
CA ASN A 532 3.12 -28.85 31.45
C ASN A 532 2.11 -27.92 32.11
N ASP A 533 1.51 -28.30 33.24
CA ASP A 533 0.50 -27.49 33.93
C ASP A 533 1.09 -26.17 34.46
N PHE A 534 2.34 -26.19 34.94
CA PHE A 534 3.01 -24.98 35.42
C PHE A 534 3.42 -24.01 34.31
N LYS A 535 3.57 -24.50 33.09
CA LYS A 535 3.97 -23.70 31.92
C LYS A 535 2.78 -23.01 31.26
N ILE A 536 1.56 -23.45 31.55
CA ILE A 536 0.34 -22.79 31.06
C ILE A 536 0.30 -21.36 31.63
N ASN A 537 0.15 -20.38 30.75
CA ASN A 537 0.14 -18.94 31.07
C ASN A 537 1.44 -18.36 31.68
N ASP A 538 2.47 -19.18 31.94
CA ASP A 538 3.82 -18.72 32.29
C ASP A 538 4.83 -19.28 31.29
N PRO A 539 5.02 -18.63 30.13
CA PRO A 539 5.89 -19.13 29.08
C PRO A 539 7.35 -19.21 29.53
N THR A 540 7.77 -18.38 30.49
CA THR A 540 9.14 -18.32 30.98
C THR A 540 9.44 -19.28 32.12
N TRP A 541 8.43 -20.04 32.55
CA TRP A 541 8.57 -21.03 33.61
C TRP A 541 9.63 -22.07 33.27
N LYS A 542 10.47 -22.38 34.25
CA LYS A 542 11.52 -23.42 34.16
C LYS A 542 11.54 -24.27 35.42
N PRO A 543 11.79 -25.58 35.30
CA PRO A 543 12.01 -26.43 36.46
C PRO A 543 13.28 -26.00 37.21
N ASN A 544 13.29 -26.16 38.54
CA ASN A 544 14.47 -25.96 39.40
C ASN A 544 15.10 -24.56 39.36
N ALA A 545 14.28 -23.49 39.38
CA ALA A 545 14.78 -22.13 39.50
C ALA A 545 15.70 -21.97 40.72
N LYS A 546 16.95 -21.53 40.51
CA LYS A 546 17.93 -21.35 41.59
C LYS A 546 17.43 -20.29 42.57
N ILE A 547 17.28 -20.67 43.85
CA ILE A 547 16.95 -19.73 44.92
C ILE A 547 18.14 -18.79 45.14
N ASN A 548 17.96 -17.51 44.79
CA ASN A 548 19.00 -16.52 44.93
C ASN A 548 19.14 -16.08 46.40
N LYS A 549 20.34 -16.23 46.99
CA LYS A 549 20.66 -15.71 48.34
C LYS A 549 20.45 -14.18 48.42
N ASP A 550 20.55 -13.50 47.30
CA ASP A 550 20.28 -12.07 47.13
C ASP A 550 18.88 -11.78 46.54
N TRP A 551 17.89 -12.63 46.80
CA TRP A 551 16.50 -12.44 46.35
C TRP A 551 15.96 -11.02 46.60
N TYR A 552 16.29 -10.44 47.74
CA TYR A 552 15.85 -9.10 48.13
C TYR A 552 16.39 -7.96 47.25
N LYS A 553 17.38 -8.23 46.39
CA LYS A 553 17.89 -7.26 45.41
C LYS A 553 17.10 -7.30 44.09
N THR A 554 16.32 -8.35 43.84
CA THR A 554 15.57 -8.53 42.59
C THR A 554 14.45 -7.50 42.46
N GLU A 555 14.10 -7.17 41.22
CA GLU A 555 12.96 -6.29 40.92
C GLU A 555 11.66 -6.85 41.50
N LYS A 556 11.43 -8.16 41.37
CA LYS A 556 10.26 -8.84 41.93
C LYS A 556 10.10 -8.63 43.44
N TYR A 557 11.21 -8.52 44.19
CA TYR A 557 11.14 -8.18 45.62
C TYR A 557 10.84 -6.68 45.84
N LYS A 558 11.47 -5.79 45.08
CA LYS A 558 11.33 -4.34 45.22
C LYS A 558 9.94 -3.83 44.81
N SER A 559 9.34 -4.42 43.80
CA SER A 559 7.98 -4.11 43.31
C SER A 559 6.88 -4.95 43.95
N ASN A 560 7.23 -5.82 44.91
CA ASN A 560 6.23 -6.65 45.58
C ASN A 560 5.17 -5.78 46.27
N GLY A 561 3.89 -6.01 45.98
CA GLY A 561 2.76 -5.20 46.46
C GLY A 561 2.43 -3.97 45.61
N HIS A 562 3.36 -3.51 44.75
CA HIS A 562 3.18 -2.38 43.85
C HIS A 562 3.96 -2.61 42.53
N PRO A 563 3.42 -3.39 41.57
CA PRO A 563 4.08 -3.66 40.29
C PRO A 563 4.47 -2.36 39.56
N GLY A 564 5.68 -2.33 39.00
CA GLY A 564 6.23 -1.14 38.32
C GLY A 564 6.88 -0.09 39.23
N LEU A 565 6.68 -0.16 40.56
CA LEU A 565 7.33 0.73 41.52
C LEU A 565 8.49 0.02 42.23
N LEU A 566 9.73 0.44 41.95
CA LEU A 566 10.91 -0.16 42.58
C LEU A 566 11.20 0.54 43.90
N ILE A 567 10.91 -0.15 45.01
CA ILE A 567 11.09 0.35 46.38
C ILE A 567 12.11 -0.51 47.14
N ASP A 568 13.16 0.13 47.64
CA ASP A 568 14.12 -0.52 48.54
C ASP A 568 13.56 -0.57 49.97
N LYS A 569 12.82 -1.63 50.29
CA LYS A 569 12.16 -1.80 51.59
C LYS A 569 13.18 -1.95 52.74
N PRO A 570 12.97 -1.29 53.90
CA PRO A 570 13.79 -1.50 55.09
C PRO A 570 13.62 -2.94 55.59
N ARG A 571 14.71 -3.58 56.04
CA ARG A 571 14.67 -4.94 56.59
C ARG A 571 15.67 -5.18 57.69
N ILE A 572 15.35 -6.14 58.55
CA ILE A 572 16.29 -6.74 59.50
C ILE A 572 17.10 -7.83 58.76
N LYS A 573 18.43 -7.72 58.78
CA LYS A 573 19.36 -8.65 58.13
C LYS A 573 19.41 -10.00 58.86
N ASN A 574 19.46 -9.97 60.18
CA ASN A 574 19.51 -11.13 61.07
C ASN A 574 18.15 -11.39 61.73
N SER A 575 17.10 -11.50 60.92
CA SER A 575 15.76 -11.78 61.43
C SER A 575 15.71 -13.12 62.16
N ILE A 576 15.03 -13.14 63.31
CA ILE A 576 14.87 -14.32 64.17
C ILE A 576 13.49 -14.97 64.02
N ILE A 577 12.63 -14.45 63.13
CA ILE A 577 11.24 -14.87 62.96
C ILE A 577 11.09 -16.31 62.45
N GLU A 578 12.07 -16.81 61.71
CA GLU A 578 12.08 -18.20 61.20
C GLU A 578 12.64 -19.21 62.22
N LYS A 579 13.20 -18.73 63.34
CA LYS A 579 13.81 -19.60 64.36
C LYS A 579 12.81 -19.93 65.46
N LEU A 580 12.57 -21.23 65.66
CA LEU A 580 11.73 -21.72 66.76
C LEU A 580 12.33 -21.32 68.11
N ALA A 581 11.51 -20.73 68.99
CA ALA A 581 11.95 -20.20 70.28
C ALA A 581 12.61 -21.27 71.18
N SER A 582 12.10 -22.51 71.11
CA SER A 582 12.59 -23.65 71.91
C SER A 582 13.97 -24.18 71.50
N LYS A 583 14.49 -23.82 70.32
CA LYS A 583 15.81 -24.26 69.82
C LYS A 583 16.93 -23.24 70.07
N ARG A 584 16.70 -22.21 70.90
CA ARG A 584 17.72 -21.19 71.20
C ARG A 584 18.57 -21.61 72.39
N SER A 585 19.85 -21.93 72.14
CA SER A 585 20.85 -22.18 73.20
C SER A 585 21.67 -20.94 73.59
N MET A 586 21.55 -19.84 72.84
CA MET A 586 22.32 -18.61 73.03
C MET A 586 21.42 -17.37 72.96
N VAL A 587 21.87 -16.28 73.62
CA VAL A 587 21.21 -14.96 73.60
C VAL A 587 21.13 -14.45 72.16
N ALA A 588 19.98 -13.86 71.79
CA ALA A 588 19.77 -13.36 70.44
C ALA A 588 20.66 -12.13 70.16
N PRO A 589 21.32 -12.05 68.98
CA PRO A 589 22.10 -10.88 68.61
C PRO A 589 21.19 -9.67 68.37
N LEU A 590 21.74 -8.46 68.58
CA LEU A 590 21.04 -7.21 68.26
C LEU A 590 20.65 -7.14 66.77
N PRO A 591 19.50 -6.53 66.43
CA PRO A 591 19.05 -6.44 65.05
C PRO A 591 19.98 -5.55 64.22
N ALA A 592 20.49 -6.12 63.13
CA ALA A 592 21.20 -5.40 62.09
C ALA A 592 20.20 -5.00 61.01
N PHE A 593 20.16 -3.73 60.63
CA PHE A 593 19.20 -3.20 59.66
C PHE A 593 19.85 -2.95 58.28
N LYS A 594 19.00 -2.83 57.25
CA LYS A 594 19.38 -2.48 55.89
C LYS A 594 18.28 -1.63 55.26
N ASN A 595 18.66 -0.64 54.44
CA ASN A 595 17.78 0.29 53.72
C ASN A 595 16.87 1.14 54.63
N LEU A 596 17.26 1.41 55.89
CA LEU A 596 16.48 2.29 56.77
C LEU A 596 16.48 3.73 56.26
N GLU A 597 17.60 4.16 55.69
CA GLU A 597 17.81 5.48 55.09
C GLU A 597 16.91 5.73 53.87
N LYS A 598 16.35 4.67 53.27
CA LYS A 598 15.55 4.74 52.05
C LYS A 598 14.04 4.76 52.29
N ILE A 599 13.58 4.80 53.54
CA ILE A 599 12.15 4.76 53.88
C ILE A 599 11.37 5.93 53.25
N HIS A 600 11.98 7.11 53.19
CA HIS A 600 11.37 8.31 52.59
C HIS A 600 11.85 8.59 51.17
N GLN A 601 12.69 7.71 50.62
CA GLN A 601 13.13 7.85 49.23
C GLN A 601 11.92 7.62 48.32
N LYS A 602 11.68 8.56 47.40
CA LYS A 602 10.63 8.39 46.39
C LYS A 602 10.89 7.09 45.60
N PRO A 603 9.84 6.27 45.35
CA PRO A 603 9.98 5.07 44.53
C PRO A 603 10.62 5.39 43.18
N LYS A 604 11.52 4.54 42.71
CA LYS A 604 12.01 4.66 41.34
C LYS A 604 10.93 4.10 40.41
N VAL A 605 10.52 4.91 39.44
CA VAL A 605 9.57 4.55 38.38
C VAL A 605 10.31 4.60 37.06
N GLU A 606 10.18 3.55 36.26
CA GLU A 606 10.68 3.53 34.89
C GLU A 606 9.51 3.89 33.98
N ASP A 607 9.38 5.19 33.71
CA ASP A 607 8.29 5.76 32.93
C ASP A 607 8.56 5.68 31.42
N TYR A 608 8.44 4.46 30.89
CA TYR A 608 8.56 4.20 29.46
C TYR A 608 7.52 4.97 28.64
N MET A 609 6.34 5.27 29.19
CA MET A 609 5.29 5.99 28.47
C MET A 609 5.72 7.44 28.18
N SER A 610 6.23 8.15 29.18
CA SER A 610 6.68 9.53 28.97
C SER A 610 7.98 9.62 28.19
N VAL A 611 8.88 8.64 28.33
CA VAL A 611 10.21 8.68 27.71
C VAL A 611 10.20 8.16 26.27
N ASP A 612 9.50 7.06 26.00
CA ASP A 612 9.57 6.38 24.70
C ASP A 612 8.40 6.73 23.76
N TYR A 613 7.31 7.32 24.28
CA TYR A 613 6.10 7.62 23.49
C TYR A 613 5.71 9.09 23.44
N LEU A 614 5.77 9.82 24.56
CA LEU A 614 5.33 11.23 24.61
C LEU A 614 6.43 12.26 24.31
N LYS A 615 7.70 11.90 24.55
CA LYS A 615 8.88 12.69 24.19
C LYS A 615 9.48 12.17 22.91
#